data_AF-A0A357K7G5-F1
#
_entry.id   AF-A0A357K7G5-F1
#
_cell.length_a   1.000
_cell.length_b   1.000
_cell.length_c   1.000
_cell.angle_alpha   90.00
_cell.angle_beta   90.00
_cell.angle_gamma   90.00
#
_symmetry.space_group_name_H-M   'P 1'
#
loop_
_entity.id
_entity.type
_entity.pdbx_description
1 polymer ?
#
loop_
_entity_poly.entity_id
_entity_poly.type
_entity_poly.pdbx_seq_one_letter_code
_entity_poly.pdbx_strand_id
1 'polypeptide(L)'
;MNAAFRPQNIHLLWLLMGASLIGLALNGCQREVWDSNPGHALRLSTDTLFFDTVFTTVGSITLPLKVYNDYDGTLLIDEISLESGVVSQYRINVNGAPLTNPSQPVRDVPLQPGDSMYVFVEVTVDPDEDAGSVPFWVIEDLRFSTNGNDQFVKLMARGQNAVFHGGPNQFTTLACDEVWSAELPHVMYGQIVVNPGCTLTLEPGTRVHGHDGSGIWVRGGTLLAEGQLDNPITFSGDRLDDDYIDTPGQWGLTFELTDTLSGSLVNYSAFRGGIWLDRAVECQMEHVVLSQATVGLWVDSVGVSADYALDMRNSVITQAESIGLLSQSGHIRGFNNLFSNCGQACGYFALGGKIEMHLSTFANYASTGSGLRQFPTLYVNDW
;
A
#
# COMPACT_ATOMS: atom_id res chain seq x y z
N MET A 1 -50.73 66.81 -31.48
CA MET A 1 -51.41 66.50 -30.21
C MET A 1 -50.43 65.66 -29.39
N ASN A 2 -49.68 66.30 -28.49
CA ASN A 2 -48.69 65.65 -27.63
C ASN A 2 -49.39 65.18 -26.35
N ALA A 3 -49.58 63.88 -26.20
CA ALA A 3 -49.97 63.28 -24.92
C ALA A 3 -48.72 63.10 -24.06
N ALA A 4 -48.50 64.02 -23.12
CA ALA A 4 -47.46 63.92 -22.12
C ALA A 4 -47.71 62.71 -21.21
N PHE A 5 -46.84 61.71 -21.28
CA PHE A 5 -46.75 60.65 -20.27
C PHE A 5 -46.40 61.29 -18.92
N ARG A 6 -47.32 61.24 -17.96
CA ARG A 6 -47.10 61.77 -16.60
C ARG A 6 -46.01 60.95 -15.89
N PRO A 7 -45.04 61.59 -15.21
CA PRO A 7 -43.92 60.90 -14.54
C PRO A 7 -44.32 60.07 -13.30
N GLN A 8 -45.59 60.12 -12.88
CA GLN A 8 -46.07 59.38 -11.70
C GLN A 8 -46.17 57.85 -11.91
N ASN A 9 -46.27 57.36 -13.15
CA ASN A 9 -46.41 55.92 -13.41
C ASN A 9 -45.07 55.16 -13.43
N ILE A 10 -43.95 55.86 -13.67
CA ILE A 10 -42.61 55.26 -13.70
C ILE A 10 -42.17 54.85 -12.29
N HIS A 11 -42.40 55.70 -11.28
CA HIS A 11 -42.06 55.38 -9.89
C HIS A 11 -42.84 54.18 -9.34
N LEU A 12 -44.11 54.04 -9.73
CA LEU A 12 -44.94 52.88 -9.34
C LEU A 12 -44.44 51.59 -10.00
N LEU A 13 -43.96 51.66 -11.25
CA LEU A 13 -43.39 50.52 -11.97
C LEU A 13 -42.06 50.06 -11.35
N TRP A 14 -41.19 51.00 -10.96
CA TRP A 14 -39.94 50.71 -10.24
C TRP A 14 -40.20 50.13 -8.84
N LEU A 15 -41.24 50.61 -8.14
CA LEU A 15 -41.67 50.05 -6.85
C LEU A 15 -42.20 48.62 -6.99
N LEU A 16 -42.97 48.32 -8.04
CA LEU A 16 -43.47 46.97 -8.33
C LEU A 16 -42.37 46.02 -8.79
N MET A 17 -41.41 46.48 -9.62
CA MET A 17 -40.24 45.68 -9.99
C MET A 17 -39.32 45.44 -8.79
N GLY A 18 -39.10 46.46 -7.95
CA GLY A 18 -38.32 46.33 -6.71
C GLY A 18 -38.98 45.36 -5.72
N ALA A 19 -40.30 45.43 -5.54
CA ALA A 19 -41.04 44.50 -4.69
C ALA A 19 -41.07 43.06 -5.23
N SER A 20 -41.12 42.89 -6.56
CA SER A 20 -41.02 41.57 -7.22
C SER A 20 -39.64 40.95 -7.08
N LEU A 21 -38.57 41.75 -7.24
CA LEU A 21 -37.19 41.31 -6.99
C LEU A 21 -36.93 40.97 -5.52
N ILE A 22 -37.53 41.72 -4.58
CA ILE A 22 -37.45 41.42 -3.14
C ILE A 22 -38.26 40.16 -2.80
N GLY A 23 -39.41 39.92 -3.44
CA GLY A 23 -40.21 38.71 -3.27
C GLY A 23 -39.53 37.44 -3.79
N LEU A 24 -38.73 37.55 -4.87
CA LEU A 24 -37.91 36.46 -5.38
C LEU A 24 -36.70 36.14 -4.48
N ALA A 25 -36.22 37.10 -3.69
CA ALA A 25 -35.10 36.91 -2.76
C ALA A 25 -35.49 36.25 -1.42
N LEU A 26 -36.79 36.06 -1.14
CA LEU A 26 -37.29 35.49 0.13
C LEU A 26 -37.57 33.98 0.09
N ASN A 27 -37.33 33.30 -1.03
CA ASN A 27 -37.48 31.83 -1.15
C ASN A 27 -36.19 31.05 -0.81
N GLY A 28 -35.30 31.63 0.00
CA GLY A 28 -33.98 31.05 0.29
C GLY A 28 -33.90 30.08 1.48
N CYS A 29 -34.96 29.91 2.27
CA CYS A 29 -34.97 28.98 3.40
C CYS A 29 -36.13 27.99 3.28
N GLN A 30 -35.96 26.95 2.48
CA GLN A 30 -36.75 25.73 2.69
C GLN A 30 -36.27 25.11 4.01
N ARG A 31 -37.21 24.88 4.92
CA ARG A 31 -36.95 24.07 6.12
C ARG A 31 -36.64 22.66 5.65
N GLU A 32 -35.45 22.15 5.97
CA GLU A 32 -35.12 20.73 5.74
C GLU A 32 -36.13 19.88 6.51
N VAL A 33 -36.83 19.01 5.79
CA VAL A 33 -37.79 18.06 6.35
C VAL A 33 -37.10 16.72 6.37
N TRP A 34 -36.73 16.28 7.57
CA TRP A 34 -36.14 14.96 7.79
C TRP A 34 -37.21 13.89 7.69
N ASP A 35 -36.90 12.84 6.95
CA ASP A 35 -37.66 11.60 7.02
C ASP A 35 -37.39 10.93 8.36
N SER A 36 -38.43 10.86 9.19
CA SER A 36 -38.38 10.33 10.57
C SER A 36 -39.12 9.00 10.70
N ASN A 37 -39.41 8.31 9.59
CA ASN A 37 -40.06 7.00 9.64
C ASN A 37 -39.10 5.97 10.27
N PRO A 38 -39.47 5.33 11.40
CA PRO A 38 -38.65 4.28 12.02
C PRO A 38 -38.47 3.04 11.13
N GLY A 39 -39.26 2.86 10.07
CA GLY A 39 -39.07 1.79 9.10
C GLY A 39 -38.02 2.09 8.02
N HIS A 40 -37.56 3.33 7.89
CA HIS A 40 -36.59 3.74 6.87
C HIS A 40 -35.17 3.66 7.42
N ALA A 41 -34.56 2.49 7.26
CA ALA A 41 -33.19 2.20 7.66
C ALA A 41 -32.20 2.39 6.49
N LEU A 42 -30.95 2.74 6.79
CA LEU A 42 -29.89 2.87 5.79
C LEU A 42 -29.63 1.50 5.13
N ARG A 43 -29.27 1.49 3.85
CA ARG A 43 -28.69 0.28 3.24
C ARG A 43 -27.16 0.38 3.30
N LEU A 44 -26.53 -0.63 3.87
CA LEU A 44 -25.08 -0.76 3.99
C LEU A 44 -24.56 -1.64 2.84
N SER A 45 -23.41 -1.31 2.24
CA SER A 45 -22.85 -2.11 1.13
C SER A 45 -22.36 -3.50 1.56
N THR A 46 -22.04 -3.66 2.85
CA THR A 46 -21.62 -4.92 3.47
C THR A 46 -22.05 -4.92 4.93
N ASP A 47 -22.15 -6.10 5.53
CA ASP A 47 -22.33 -6.27 6.97
C ASP A 47 -20.98 -6.35 7.71
N THR A 48 -19.89 -6.64 6.99
CA THR A 48 -18.56 -6.88 7.55
C THR A 48 -17.48 -6.26 6.67
N LEU A 49 -16.56 -5.53 7.28
CA LEU A 49 -15.28 -5.14 6.69
C LEU A 49 -14.17 -5.99 7.31
N PHE A 50 -13.50 -6.74 6.46
CA PHE A 50 -12.42 -7.64 6.86
C PHE A 50 -11.08 -7.09 6.34
N PHE A 51 -10.18 -6.81 7.27
CA PHE A 51 -8.78 -6.53 6.99
C PHE A 51 -8.02 -7.84 7.22
N ASP A 52 -7.18 -8.25 6.26
CA ASP A 52 -6.38 -9.45 6.44
C ASP A 52 -5.23 -9.18 7.42
N THR A 53 -4.02 -9.69 7.16
CA THR A 53 -2.92 -9.65 8.11
C THR A 53 -2.39 -8.23 8.24
N VAL A 54 -2.68 -7.59 9.37
CA VAL A 54 -2.18 -6.25 9.71
C VAL A 54 -1.03 -6.41 10.70
N PHE A 55 0.18 -6.06 10.27
CA PHE A 55 1.32 -6.05 11.17
C PHE A 55 1.15 -4.96 12.23
N THR A 56 1.45 -5.31 13.48
CA THR A 56 1.31 -4.40 14.61
C THR A 56 2.12 -3.14 14.43
N THR A 57 1.70 -2.00 14.97
CA THR A 57 2.32 -0.66 14.84
C THR A 57 2.25 -0.02 13.45
N VAL A 58 1.91 -0.78 12.40
CA VAL A 58 1.71 -0.27 11.04
C VAL A 58 0.21 -0.17 10.74
N GLY A 59 -0.17 0.87 10.00
CA GLY A 59 -1.55 1.04 9.55
C GLY A 59 -1.91 0.07 8.43
N SER A 60 -3.15 -0.39 8.42
CA SER A 60 -3.71 -1.17 7.32
C SER A 60 -3.89 -0.32 6.05
N ILE A 61 -4.29 -0.97 4.97
CA ILE A 61 -4.97 -0.28 3.87
C ILE A 61 -6.28 0.35 4.34
N THR A 62 -6.83 1.25 3.51
CA THR A 62 -8.15 1.85 3.75
C THR A 62 -9.22 1.11 2.97
N LEU A 63 -10.25 0.61 3.66
CA LEU A 63 -11.40 -0.05 3.03
C LEU A 63 -12.62 0.90 2.94
N PRO A 64 -13.29 0.98 1.78
CA PRO A 64 -14.49 1.79 1.62
C PRO A 64 -15.76 1.00 1.98
N LEU A 65 -16.60 1.59 2.84
CA LEU A 65 -18.00 1.22 3.06
C LEU A 65 -18.90 2.26 2.38
N LYS A 66 -19.85 1.81 1.56
CA LYS A 66 -20.89 2.69 1.02
C LYS A 66 -22.15 2.57 1.86
N VAL A 67 -22.73 3.71 2.20
CA VAL A 67 -24.00 3.83 2.94
C VAL A 67 -24.99 4.55 2.05
N TYR A 68 -26.19 4.00 1.90
CA TYR A 68 -27.18 4.45 0.94
C TYR A 68 -28.48 4.86 1.61
N ASN A 69 -29.10 5.91 1.05
CA ASN A 69 -30.49 6.24 1.29
C ASN A 69 -31.30 5.83 0.05
N ASP A 70 -32.03 4.72 0.14
CA ASP A 70 -32.87 4.23 -0.97
C ASP A 70 -34.28 4.85 -0.99
N TYR A 71 -34.58 5.80 -0.09
CA TYR A 71 -35.90 6.41 0.06
C TYR A 71 -35.98 7.79 -0.59
N ASP A 72 -37.20 8.27 -0.78
CA ASP A 72 -37.50 9.57 -1.41
C ASP A 72 -37.36 10.77 -0.45
N GLY A 73 -37.18 10.52 0.85
CA GLY A 73 -36.96 11.53 1.88
C GLY A 73 -35.50 11.62 2.33
N THR A 74 -35.04 12.80 2.73
CA THR A 74 -33.69 12.97 3.27
C THR A 74 -33.60 12.32 4.65
N LEU A 75 -32.71 11.35 4.80
CA LEU A 75 -32.40 10.72 6.10
C LEU A 75 -31.35 11.55 6.83
N LEU A 76 -31.53 11.73 8.14
CA LEU A 76 -30.51 12.30 9.02
C LEU A 76 -29.88 11.15 9.83
N ILE A 77 -28.59 10.92 9.62
CA ILE A 77 -27.83 9.99 10.46
C ILE A 77 -27.43 10.76 11.71
N ASP A 78 -28.07 10.40 12.83
CA ASP A 78 -27.89 11.06 14.12
C ASP A 78 -26.46 10.86 14.63
N GLU A 79 -25.91 9.66 14.46
CA GLU A 79 -24.59 9.29 14.94
C GLU A 79 -23.92 8.21 14.09
N ILE A 80 -22.63 8.38 13.80
CA ILE A 80 -21.73 7.34 13.29
C ILE A 80 -20.57 7.21 14.27
N SER A 81 -20.42 6.03 14.88
CA SER A 81 -19.48 5.83 15.97
C SER A 81 -18.84 4.44 15.99
N LEU A 82 -17.58 4.42 16.43
CA LEU A 82 -16.85 3.21 16.79
C LEU A 82 -17.25 2.84 18.22
N GLU A 83 -17.68 1.59 18.45
CA GLU A 83 -18.17 1.11 19.75
C GLU A 83 -17.16 1.29 20.89
N SER A 84 -15.88 1.10 20.62
CA SER A 84 -14.79 1.28 21.58
C SER A 84 -14.41 2.76 21.77
N GLY A 85 -14.93 3.66 20.93
CA GLY A 85 -14.65 5.10 21.00
C GLY A 85 -13.15 5.41 21.01
N VAL A 86 -12.68 6.07 22.06
CA VAL A 86 -11.28 6.54 22.17
C VAL A 86 -10.22 5.44 22.25
N VAL A 87 -10.60 4.21 22.62
CA VAL A 87 -9.67 3.07 22.67
C VAL A 87 -9.74 2.21 21.41
N SER A 88 -10.57 2.60 20.43
CA SER A 88 -10.62 1.89 19.15
C SER A 88 -9.27 2.00 18.44
N GLN A 89 -8.82 0.87 17.91
CA GLN A 89 -7.69 0.79 17.00
C GLN A 89 -8.09 1.12 15.55
N TYR A 90 -9.39 1.23 15.29
CA TYR A 90 -9.95 1.65 14.01
C TYR A 90 -10.05 3.18 13.93
N ARG A 91 -9.91 3.70 12.72
CA ARG A 91 -10.14 5.10 12.37
C ARG A 91 -11.07 5.15 11.19
N ILE A 92 -11.98 6.11 11.20
CA ILE A 92 -12.93 6.31 10.11
C ILE A 92 -12.86 7.73 9.55
N ASN A 93 -13.11 7.84 8.26
CA ASN A 93 -13.32 9.09 7.55
C ASN A 93 -14.67 9.04 6.84
N VAL A 94 -15.52 10.03 7.08
CA VAL A 94 -16.89 10.06 6.59
C VAL A 94 -17.01 11.16 5.54
N ASN A 95 -17.26 10.79 4.28
CA ASN A 95 -17.39 11.72 3.14
C ASN A 95 -16.21 12.72 3.01
N GLY A 96 -14.99 12.26 3.26
CA GLY A 96 -13.78 13.08 3.19
C GLY A 96 -13.47 13.85 4.47
N ALA A 97 -14.38 13.86 5.46
CA ALA A 97 -14.12 14.45 6.77
C ALA A 97 -13.53 13.38 7.72
N PRO A 98 -12.24 13.51 8.11
CA PRO A 98 -11.67 12.62 9.10
C PRO A 98 -12.26 12.90 10.48
N LEU A 99 -12.34 11.87 11.32
CA LEU A 99 -12.62 12.03 12.74
C LEU A 99 -11.44 12.74 13.41
N THR A 100 -11.58 14.05 13.65
CA THR A 100 -10.50 14.88 14.23
C THR A 100 -10.37 14.73 15.75
N ASN A 101 -11.42 14.21 16.41
CA ASN A 101 -11.41 13.90 17.83
C ASN A 101 -12.01 12.49 18.06
N PRO A 102 -11.20 11.48 18.37
CA PRO A 102 -11.67 10.11 18.65
C PRO A 102 -12.70 10.02 19.80
N SER A 103 -12.80 11.08 20.61
CA SER A 103 -13.77 11.17 21.72
C SER A 103 -15.15 11.66 21.29
N GLN A 104 -15.33 12.07 20.04
CA GLN A 104 -16.59 12.61 19.53
C GLN A 104 -17.05 11.85 18.29
N PRO A 105 -18.23 11.21 18.32
CA PRO A 105 -18.75 10.55 17.13
C PRO A 105 -19.10 11.57 16.05
N VAL A 106 -19.20 11.12 14.80
CA VAL A 106 -19.72 11.96 13.71
C VAL A 106 -21.23 12.07 13.89
N ARG A 107 -21.77 13.29 13.86
CA ARG A 107 -23.19 13.56 14.13
C ARG A 107 -23.83 14.33 13.00
N ASP A 108 -25.16 14.23 12.95
CA ASP A 108 -26.03 15.06 12.12
C ASP A 108 -25.62 15.03 10.63
N VAL A 109 -25.43 13.83 10.06
CA VAL A 109 -25.04 13.65 8.66
C VAL A 109 -26.28 13.50 7.78
N PRO A 110 -26.65 14.50 6.96
CA PRO A 110 -27.77 14.37 6.05
C PRO A 110 -27.39 13.52 4.84
N LEU A 111 -28.25 12.57 4.47
CA LEU A 111 -28.10 11.74 3.27
C LEU A 111 -29.32 11.94 2.36
N GLN A 112 -29.08 12.52 1.19
CA GLN A 112 -30.14 12.93 0.26
C GLN A 112 -30.89 11.72 -0.35
N PRO A 113 -32.12 11.92 -0.84
CA PRO A 113 -32.90 10.87 -1.47
C PRO A 113 -32.17 10.18 -2.63
N GLY A 114 -32.11 8.86 -2.61
CA GLY A 114 -31.43 8.06 -3.63
C GLY A 114 -29.89 8.19 -3.66
N ASP A 115 -29.30 8.93 -2.71
CA ASP A 115 -27.88 9.22 -2.68
C ASP A 115 -27.10 8.21 -1.80
N SER A 116 -25.77 8.30 -1.87
CA SER A 116 -24.85 7.48 -1.11
C SER A 116 -23.68 8.29 -0.57
N MET A 117 -23.09 7.77 0.51
CA MET A 117 -21.89 8.33 1.12
C MET A 117 -20.82 7.25 1.28
N TYR A 118 -19.57 7.69 1.36
CA TYR A 118 -18.44 6.84 1.69
C TYR A 118 -18.07 6.97 3.17
N VAL A 119 -17.82 5.84 3.80
CA VAL A 119 -17.09 5.73 5.06
C VAL A 119 -15.82 4.94 4.77
N PHE A 120 -14.68 5.58 4.89
CA PHE A 120 -13.37 4.95 4.76
C PHE A 120 -12.91 4.49 6.13
N VAL A 121 -12.47 3.24 6.24
CA VAL A 121 -12.04 2.63 7.50
C VAL A 121 -10.60 2.15 7.36
N GLU A 122 -9.77 2.44 8.35
CA GLU A 122 -8.41 1.92 8.50
C GLU A 122 -8.20 1.45 9.94
N VAL A 123 -7.21 0.60 10.18
CA VAL A 123 -6.84 0.10 11.51
C VAL A 123 -5.34 0.21 11.72
N THR A 124 -4.91 0.53 12.94
CA THR A 124 -3.50 0.36 13.36
C THR A 124 -3.51 -0.54 14.57
N VAL A 125 -2.97 -1.75 14.39
CA VAL A 125 -3.07 -2.79 15.42
C VAL A 125 -1.95 -2.60 16.46
N ASP A 126 -2.31 -2.58 17.73
CA ASP A 126 -1.33 -2.54 18.83
C ASP A 126 -0.70 -3.93 19.02
N PRO A 127 0.61 -4.02 19.39
CA PRO A 127 1.24 -5.29 19.72
C PRO A 127 0.52 -6.03 20.87
N ASP A 128 0.40 -7.35 20.74
CA ASP A 128 -0.16 -8.23 21.77
C ASP A 128 0.94 -9.16 22.30
N GLU A 129 1.47 -8.85 23.48
CA GLU A 129 2.54 -9.63 24.11
C GLU A 129 2.12 -11.08 24.42
N ASP A 130 0.83 -11.32 24.70
CA ASP A 130 0.31 -12.65 25.03
C ASP A 130 0.15 -13.52 23.77
N ALA A 131 -0.06 -12.90 22.61
CA ALA A 131 -0.19 -13.60 21.33
C ALA A 131 1.15 -14.15 20.80
N GLY A 132 2.28 -13.57 21.20
CA GLY A 132 3.61 -14.00 20.75
C GLY A 132 3.72 -13.99 19.22
N SER A 133 3.96 -15.15 18.61
CA SER A 133 4.05 -15.29 17.14
C SER A 133 2.72 -15.62 16.44
N VAL A 134 1.65 -15.85 17.20
CA VAL A 134 0.36 -16.28 16.66
C VAL A 134 -0.48 -15.05 16.28
N PRO A 135 -1.15 -15.05 15.11
CA PRO A 135 -2.08 -13.99 14.77
C PRO A 135 -3.27 -13.92 15.73
N PHE A 136 -3.79 -12.73 15.96
CA PHE A 136 -4.91 -12.44 16.86
C PHE A 136 -5.98 -11.59 16.19
N TRP A 137 -7.16 -11.49 16.81
CA TRP A 137 -8.31 -10.78 16.25
C TRP A 137 -8.54 -9.45 16.95
N VAL A 138 -8.63 -8.37 16.18
CA VAL A 138 -9.20 -7.09 16.61
C VAL A 138 -10.57 -6.98 15.99
N ILE A 139 -11.62 -6.90 16.81
CA ILE A 139 -13.02 -6.93 16.37
C ILE A 139 -13.78 -5.81 17.06
N GLU A 140 -14.56 -5.05 16.28
CA GLU A 140 -15.38 -3.96 16.79
C GLU A 140 -16.60 -3.73 15.90
N ASP A 141 -17.68 -3.12 16.42
CA ASP A 141 -18.79 -2.64 15.61
C ASP A 141 -18.67 -1.14 15.25
N LEU A 142 -18.84 -0.82 13.97
CA LEU A 142 -19.13 0.52 13.49
C LEU A 142 -20.65 0.73 13.48
N ARG A 143 -21.12 1.60 14.36
CA ARG A 143 -22.55 1.88 14.58
C ARG A 143 -23.02 3.07 13.74
N PHE A 144 -24.23 2.94 13.18
CA PHE A 144 -25.01 4.01 12.55
C PHE A 144 -26.35 4.14 13.29
N SER A 145 -26.65 5.32 13.81
CA SER A 145 -27.95 5.65 14.43
C SER A 145 -28.75 6.55 13.49
N THR A 146 -29.92 6.10 13.06
CA THR A 146 -30.83 6.85 12.17
C THR A 146 -32.28 6.56 12.56
N ASN A 147 -33.11 7.60 12.71
CA ASN A 147 -34.54 7.46 13.02
C ASN A 147 -34.85 6.62 14.27
N GLY A 148 -33.93 6.63 15.25
CA GLY A 148 -34.04 5.84 16.47
C GLY A 148 -33.70 4.35 16.32
N ASN A 149 -33.16 3.93 15.18
CA ASN A 149 -32.65 2.57 14.97
C ASN A 149 -31.12 2.57 14.88
N ASP A 150 -30.53 1.50 15.40
CA ASP A 150 -29.11 1.22 15.26
C ASP A 150 -28.85 0.14 14.21
N GLN A 151 -27.87 0.40 13.35
CA GLN A 151 -27.31 -0.57 12.41
C GLN A 151 -25.81 -0.67 12.65
N PHE A 152 -25.26 -1.86 12.41
CA PHE A 152 -23.85 -2.16 12.69
C PHE A 152 -23.19 -2.75 11.46
N VAL A 153 -21.95 -2.33 11.24
CA VAL A 153 -21.00 -3.03 10.36
C VAL A 153 -19.90 -3.60 11.24
N LYS A 154 -19.68 -4.90 11.13
CA LYS A 154 -18.62 -5.58 11.86
C LYS A 154 -17.27 -5.22 11.24
N LEU A 155 -16.35 -4.71 12.04
CA LEU A 155 -14.96 -4.52 11.66
C LEU A 155 -14.14 -5.68 12.23
N MET A 156 -13.35 -6.33 11.39
CA MET A 156 -12.50 -7.45 11.78
C MET A 156 -11.13 -7.28 11.15
N ALA A 157 -10.07 -7.33 11.97
CA ALA A 157 -8.68 -7.31 11.51
C ALA A 157 -7.89 -8.46 12.13
N ARG A 158 -7.03 -9.09 11.34
CA ARG A 158 -6.12 -10.13 11.80
C ARG A 158 -4.76 -9.50 12.16
N GLY A 159 -4.56 -9.20 13.43
CA GLY A 159 -3.31 -8.64 13.97
C GLY A 159 -2.18 -9.67 13.96
N GLN A 160 -0.96 -9.22 13.68
CA GLN A 160 0.25 -10.05 13.71
C GLN A 160 1.45 -9.26 14.25
N ASN A 161 2.05 -9.73 15.35
CA ASN A 161 3.32 -9.19 15.83
C ASN A 161 4.42 -9.42 14.80
N ALA A 162 5.34 -8.47 14.67
CA ALA A 162 6.46 -8.52 13.73
C ALA A 162 7.71 -7.79 14.25
N VAL A 163 8.86 -8.09 13.67
CA VAL A 163 10.13 -7.39 13.89
C VAL A 163 10.30 -6.33 12.81
N PHE A 164 10.37 -5.06 13.21
CA PHE A 164 10.48 -3.94 12.28
C PHE A 164 11.93 -3.53 12.03
N HIS A 165 12.25 -3.33 10.75
CA HIS A 165 13.57 -2.91 10.28
C HIS A 165 13.47 -1.55 9.58
N GLY A 166 14.14 -0.57 10.17
CA GLY A 166 14.23 0.79 9.67
C GLY A 166 12.95 1.61 9.72
N GLY A 167 13.02 2.82 9.19
CA GLY A 167 11.91 3.76 9.11
C GLY A 167 11.65 4.22 7.66
N PRO A 168 10.47 4.80 7.38
CA PRO A 168 10.10 5.19 6.03
C PRO A 168 11.11 6.18 5.45
N ASN A 169 11.61 5.90 4.25
CA ASN A 169 12.60 6.73 3.56
C ASN A 169 13.91 6.96 4.34
N GLN A 170 14.29 6.02 5.22
CA GLN A 170 15.51 6.10 6.01
C GLN A 170 16.45 4.93 5.72
N PHE A 171 17.74 5.22 5.68
CA PHE A 171 18.79 4.20 5.71
C PHE A 171 18.97 3.67 7.13
N THR A 172 18.87 2.36 7.28
CA THR A 172 19.15 1.65 8.53
C THR A 172 20.27 0.67 8.29
N THR A 173 21.42 0.95 8.88
CA THR A 173 22.57 0.04 8.81
C THR A 173 22.41 -1.04 9.86
N LEU A 174 22.43 -2.30 9.44
CA LEU A 174 22.38 -3.42 10.37
C LEU A 174 23.67 -3.56 11.17
N ALA A 175 23.56 -4.17 12.34
CA ALA A 175 24.72 -4.68 13.05
C ALA A 175 25.43 -5.73 12.18
N CYS A 176 26.74 -5.90 12.39
CA CYS A 176 27.48 -6.96 11.73
C CYS A 176 27.02 -8.32 12.27
N ASP A 177 26.90 -9.31 11.38
CA ASP A 177 26.47 -10.68 11.71
C ASP A 177 25.04 -10.74 12.29
N GLU A 178 24.18 -9.85 11.81
CA GLU A 178 22.75 -9.85 12.14
C GLU A 178 22.08 -11.14 11.65
N VAL A 179 21.19 -11.70 12.47
CA VAL A 179 20.44 -12.92 12.16
C VAL A 179 18.94 -12.64 12.24
N TRP A 180 18.22 -12.97 11.17
CA TRP A 180 16.77 -12.89 11.08
C TRP A 180 16.17 -14.29 11.20
N SER A 181 15.51 -14.57 12.32
CA SER A 181 14.90 -15.86 12.60
C SER A 181 13.51 -16.00 11.99
N ALA A 182 12.95 -17.21 12.02
CA ALA A 182 11.61 -17.49 11.52
C ALA A 182 10.48 -17.29 12.56
N GLU A 183 10.82 -16.90 13.79
CA GLU A 183 9.86 -16.83 14.91
C GLU A 183 8.77 -15.79 14.66
N LEU A 184 9.15 -14.61 14.19
CA LEU A 184 8.24 -13.53 13.82
C LEU A 184 8.49 -13.11 12.36
N PRO A 185 7.46 -12.61 11.65
CA PRO A 185 7.67 -11.91 10.40
C PRO A 185 8.59 -10.70 10.58
N HIS A 186 9.46 -10.46 9.60
CA HIS A 186 10.31 -9.28 9.52
C HIS A 186 9.66 -8.28 8.56
N VAL A 187 9.44 -7.03 9.00
CA VAL A 187 8.87 -5.97 8.16
C VAL A 187 9.93 -4.90 7.92
N MET A 188 10.34 -4.73 6.67
CA MET A 188 11.23 -3.65 6.24
C MET A 188 10.39 -2.42 5.94
N TYR A 189 10.52 -1.39 6.77
CA TYR A 189 9.85 -0.11 6.57
C TYR A 189 10.79 0.93 5.93
N GLY A 190 12.08 0.63 5.86
CA GLY A 190 13.12 1.49 5.30
C GLY A 190 14.14 0.75 4.43
N GLN A 191 15.23 1.46 4.13
CA GLN A 191 16.32 0.94 3.31
C GLN A 191 17.36 0.29 4.22
N ILE A 192 17.43 -1.03 4.20
CA ILE A 192 18.30 -1.82 5.07
C ILE A 192 19.67 -1.94 4.42
N VAL A 193 20.73 -1.59 5.14
CA VAL A 193 22.10 -1.59 4.62
C VAL A 193 22.94 -2.64 5.32
N VAL A 194 23.50 -3.56 4.54
CA VAL A 194 24.54 -4.49 4.98
C VAL A 194 25.89 -3.93 4.55
N ASN A 195 26.75 -3.63 5.52
CA ASN A 195 28.02 -2.95 5.28
C ASN A 195 29.11 -3.88 4.70
N PRO A 196 30.20 -3.29 4.14
CA PRO A 196 31.32 -4.07 3.67
C PRO A 196 31.90 -4.97 4.75
N GLY A 197 32.10 -6.25 4.43
CA GLY A 197 32.62 -7.25 5.37
C GLY A 197 31.66 -7.70 6.47
N CYS A 198 30.40 -7.26 6.45
CA CYS A 198 29.36 -7.74 7.35
C CYS A 198 28.42 -8.73 6.65
N THR A 199 27.86 -9.62 7.46
CA THR A 199 26.92 -10.65 7.01
C THR A 199 25.54 -10.40 7.58
N LEU A 200 24.51 -10.54 6.75
CA LEU A 200 23.12 -10.73 7.17
C LEU A 200 22.74 -12.19 6.90
N THR A 201 22.28 -12.90 7.93
CA THR A 201 21.83 -14.29 7.82
C THR A 201 20.33 -14.39 8.03
N LEU A 202 19.63 -15.07 7.12
CA LEU A 202 18.21 -15.40 7.25
C LEU A 202 18.09 -16.91 7.48
N GLU A 203 17.46 -17.29 8.59
CA GLU A 203 17.23 -18.70 8.91
C GLU A 203 16.14 -19.32 8.02
N PRO A 204 16.10 -20.66 7.88
CA PRO A 204 15.03 -21.33 7.15
C PRO A 204 13.63 -20.96 7.68
N GLY A 205 12.71 -20.65 6.77
CA GLY A 205 11.33 -20.24 7.12
C GLY A 205 11.17 -18.76 7.46
N THR A 206 12.23 -17.95 7.41
CA THR A 206 12.13 -16.50 7.64
C THR A 206 11.21 -15.85 6.60
N ARG A 207 10.25 -15.05 7.11
CA ARG A 207 9.26 -14.32 6.32
C ARG A 207 9.58 -12.83 6.37
N VAL A 208 9.90 -12.24 5.22
CA VAL A 208 10.27 -10.83 5.09
C VAL A 208 9.22 -10.11 4.25
N HIS A 209 8.72 -8.99 4.78
CA HIS A 209 7.72 -8.14 4.13
C HIS A 209 8.32 -6.76 3.90
N GLY A 210 8.23 -6.23 2.68
CA GLY A 210 8.71 -4.90 2.33
C GLY A 210 7.57 -3.89 2.23
N HIS A 211 7.77 -2.71 2.80
CA HIS A 211 6.97 -1.52 2.50
C HIS A 211 7.42 -0.85 1.20
N ASP A 212 6.60 0.06 0.67
CA ASP A 212 6.98 0.91 -0.45
C ASP A 212 8.24 1.72 -0.14
N GLY A 213 9.18 1.79 -1.10
CA GLY A 213 10.49 2.41 -0.93
C GLY A 213 11.50 1.66 -0.06
N SER A 214 11.13 0.52 0.54
CA SER A 214 12.01 -0.31 1.37
C SER A 214 12.79 -1.36 0.56
N GLY A 215 13.82 -1.95 1.19
CA GLY A 215 14.55 -3.08 0.61
C GLY A 215 15.91 -3.28 1.25
N ILE A 216 16.69 -4.21 0.72
CA ILE A 216 18.01 -4.57 1.26
C ILE A 216 19.10 -4.15 0.28
N TRP A 217 20.00 -3.28 0.72
CA TRP A 217 21.22 -2.92 0.02
C TRP A 217 22.42 -3.59 0.67
N VAL A 218 22.92 -4.65 0.02
CA VAL A 218 24.14 -5.34 0.40
C VAL A 218 25.32 -4.66 -0.28
N ARG A 219 26.04 -3.82 0.47
CA ARG A 219 27.13 -2.98 -0.06
C ARG A 219 28.48 -3.57 0.31
N GLY A 220 29.04 -4.43 -0.53
CA GLY A 220 30.31 -5.12 -0.24
C GLY A 220 30.25 -6.11 0.92
N GLY A 221 29.05 -6.40 1.43
CA GLY A 221 28.79 -7.40 2.46
C GLY A 221 28.30 -8.72 1.86
N THR A 222 27.70 -9.54 2.72
CA THR A 222 27.21 -10.88 2.39
C THR A 222 25.78 -11.04 2.87
N LEU A 223 24.90 -11.59 2.02
CA LEU A 223 23.57 -12.06 2.39
C LEU A 223 23.56 -13.59 2.31
N LEU A 224 23.26 -14.24 3.43
CA LEU A 224 23.08 -15.69 3.52
C LEU A 224 21.60 -15.99 3.76
N ALA A 225 20.88 -16.36 2.70
CA ALA A 225 19.49 -16.78 2.76
C ALA A 225 19.40 -18.25 2.35
N GLU A 226 19.65 -19.14 3.29
CA GLU A 226 19.73 -20.59 3.08
C GLU A 226 18.46 -21.28 3.61
N GLY A 227 17.36 -21.15 2.86
CA GLY A 227 16.09 -21.80 3.16
C GLY A 227 16.10 -23.31 2.92
N GLN A 228 14.97 -23.96 3.18
CA GLN A 228 14.77 -25.38 2.93
C GLN A 228 13.55 -25.60 2.03
N LEU A 229 13.48 -26.74 1.32
CA LEU A 229 12.35 -27.06 0.44
C LEU A 229 11.00 -26.96 1.16
N ASP A 230 10.92 -27.49 2.38
CA ASP A 230 9.71 -27.49 3.21
C ASP A 230 9.56 -26.20 4.03
N ASN A 231 10.61 -25.38 4.10
CA ASN A 231 10.64 -24.16 4.88
C ASN A 231 11.43 -23.06 4.13
N PRO A 232 10.86 -22.57 3.01
CA PRO A 232 11.53 -21.58 2.19
C PRO A 232 11.60 -20.23 2.91
N ILE A 233 12.58 -19.42 2.54
CA ILE A 233 12.62 -18.01 2.94
C ILE A 233 11.77 -17.21 1.96
N THR A 234 10.87 -16.36 2.44
CA THR A 234 9.94 -15.61 1.59
C THR A 234 10.16 -14.10 1.70
N PHE A 235 10.12 -13.41 0.56
CA PHE A 235 10.09 -11.95 0.47
C PHE A 235 8.85 -11.51 -0.32
N SER A 236 8.00 -10.66 0.26
CA SER A 236 6.80 -10.11 -0.38
C SER A 236 6.52 -8.68 0.08
N GLY A 237 5.46 -8.05 -0.43
CA GLY A 237 4.93 -6.81 0.12
C GLY A 237 4.37 -7.00 1.55
N ASP A 238 4.22 -5.88 2.26
CA ASP A 238 3.57 -5.80 3.57
C ASP A 238 2.05 -5.61 3.50
N ARG A 239 1.49 -5.39 2.30
CA ARG A 239 0.03 -5.37 2.04
C ARG A 239 -0.43 -6.75 1.60
N LEU A 240 -1.14 -7.43 2.51
CA LEU A 240 -1.49 -8.84 2.35
C LEU A 240 -2.94 -9.08 1.93
N ASP A 241 -3.73 -8.01 1.75
CA ASP A 241 -5.12 -8.11 1.32
C ASP A 241 -5.25 -8.69 -0.11
N ASP A 242 -6.40 -9.29 -0.42
CA ASP A 242 -6.65 -10.03 -1.68
C ASP A 242 -6.32 -9.22 -2.94
N ASP A 243 -6.59 -7.92 -2.96
CA ASP A 243 -6.31 -7.04 -4.10
C ASP A 243 -4.80 -6.80 -4.32
N TYR A 244 -3.99 -7.02 -3.28
CA TYR A 244 -2.55 -6.77 -3.29
C TYR A 244 -1.71 -8.06 -3.40
N ILE A 245 -2.23 -9.24 -3.06
CA ILE A 245 -1.42 -10.47 -3.00
C ILE A 245 -0.73 -10.88 -4.31
N ASP A 246 -1.16 -10.36 -5.46
CA ASP A 246 -0.49 -10.59 -6.76
C ASP A 246 -0.13 -9.27 -7.47
N THR A 247 -0.13 -8.14 -6.75
CA THR A 247 0.19 -6.83 -7.32
C THR A 247 1.72 -6.61 -7.33
N PRO A 248 2.36 -6.47 -8.50
CA PRO A 248 3.79 -6.16 -8.59
C PRO A 248 4.12 -4.74 -8.09
N GLY A 249 5.35 -4.52 -7.64
CA GLY A 249 5.86 -3.18 -7.31
C GLY A 249 5.43 -2.66 -5.94
N GLN A 250 5.11 -3.54 -5.00
CA GLN A 250 4.70 -3.15 -3.64
C GLN A 250 5.88 -2.70 -2.77
N TRP A 251 7.09 -3.12 -3.11
CA TRP A 251 8.30 -2.79 -2.36
C TRP A 251 9.52 -2.74 -3.28
N GLY A 252 10.56 -2.04 -2.85
CA GLY A 252 11.76 -1.84 -3.64
C GLY A 252 12.52 -0.60 -3.21
N LEU A 253 13.85 -0.66 -3.21
CA LEU A 253 14.71 0.44 -2.85
C LEU A 253 14.46 1.62 -3.80
N THR A 254 13.91 2.69 -3.24
CA THR A 254 13.69 3.96 -3.94
C THR A 254 14.54 5.04 -3.29
N PHE A 255 15.35 5.72 -4.09
CA PHE A 255 16.23 6.80 -3.64
C PHE A 255 15.72 8.12 -4.20
N GLU A 256 15.22 8.98 -3.31
CA GLU A 256 14.86 10.35 -3.67
C GLU A 256 16.11 11.21 -3.74
N LEU A 257 16.41 11.74 -4.92
CA LEU A 257 17.58 12.56 -5.18
C LEU A 257 17.13 13.94 -5.64
N THR A 258 17.66 14.97 -4.97
CA THR A 258 17.48 16.37 -5.39
C THR A 258 18.80 16.88 -5.94
N ASP A 259 18.79 17.33 -7.20
CA ASP A 259 19.95 17.97 -7.83
C ASP A 259 19.55 19.33 -8.43
N THR A 260 20.53 20.17 -8.74
CA THR A 260 20.33 21.47 -9.39
C THR A 260 20.77 21.38 -10.84
N LEU A 261 19.81 21.14 -11.74
CA LEU A 261 20.07 21.11 -13.18
C LEU A 261 19.73 22.47 -13.78
N SER A 262 20.72 23.13 -14.37
CA SER A 262 20.58 24.45 -15.00
C SER A 262 19.97 25.53 -14.09
N GLY A 263 20.31 25.50 -12.80
CA GLY A 263 19.81 26.47 -11.81
C GLY A 263 18.40 26.22 -11.28
N SER A 264 17.77 25.10 -11.67
CA SER A 264 16.48 24.64 -11.11
C SER A 264 16.69 23.37 -10.28
N LEU A 265 16.00 23.29 -9.13
CA LEU A 265 15.95 22.05 -8.37
C LEU A 265 15.14 21.02 -9.16
N VAL A 266 15.72 19.86 -9.38
CA VAL A 266 15.09 18.70 -10.02
C VAL A 266 15.16 17.55 -9.02
N ASN A 267 13.98 17.05 -8.66
CA ASN A 267 13.85 15.82 -7.91
C ASN A 267 13.72 14.66 -8.89
N TYR A 268 14.46 13.59 -8.66
CA TYR A 268 14.30 12.34 -9.37
C TYR A 268 14.41 11.17 -8.40
N SER A 269 13.53 10.20 -8.60
CA SER A 269 13.52 8.94 -7.88
C SER A 269 14.35 7.92 -8.65
N ALA A 270 15.33 7.31 -7.99
CA ALA A 270 16.08 6.20 -8.55
C ALA A 270 15.63 4.89 -7.91
N PHE A 271 15.13 3.95 -8.70
CA PHE A 271 14.75 2.62 -8.26
C PHE A 271 15.96 1.68 -8.37
N ARG A 272 16.26 0.92 -7.31
CA ARG A 272 17.38 -0.05 -7.25
C ARG A 272 16.98 -1.49 -6.93
N GLY A 273 15.68 -1.76 -6.75
CA GLY A 273 15.14 -3.10 -6.55
C GLY A 273 14.94 -3.51 -5.10
N GLY A 274 14.28 -4.64 -4.87
CA GLY A 274 13.98 -5.18 -3.55
C GLY A 274 15.24 -5.58 -2.81
N ILE A 275 16.10 -6.35 -3.47
CA ILE A 275 17.44 -6.69 -2.96
C ILE A 275 18.48 -6.23 -3.98
N TRP A 276 19.40 -5.36 -3.54
CA TRP A 276 20.50 -4.86 -4.34
C TRP A 276 21.84 -5.33 -3.77
N LEU A 277 22.55 -6.14 -4.55
CA LEU A 277 23.89 -6.62 -4.27
C LEU A 277 24.90 -5.72 -4.99
N ASP A 278 25.37 -4.66 -4.31
CA ASP A 278 26.38 -3.73 -4.81
C ASP A 278 27.78 -4.21 -4.40
N ARG A 279 28.53 -4.75 -5.38
CA ARG A 279 29.86 -5.35 -5.17
C ARG A 279 29.87 -6.33 -4.00
N ALA A 280 28.76 -7.04 -3.80
CA ALA A 280 28.60 -8.00 -2.73
C ALA A 280 29.58 -9.17 -2.89
N VAL A 281 29.83 -9.86 -1.78
CA VAL A 281 30.81 -10.95 -1.68
C VAL A 281 30.07 -12.21 -1.27
N GLU A 282 30.09 -13.22 -2.13
CA GLU A 282 29.66 -14.59 -1.80
C GLU A 282 28.25 -14.71 -1.20
N CYS A 283 27.28 -13.89 -1.66
CA CYS A 283 25.89 -14.05 -1.22
C CYS A 283 25.34 -15.41 -1.66
N GLN A 284 24.50 -16.00 -0.82
CA GLN A 284 23.85 -17.28 -1.06
C GLN A 284 22.34 -17.14 -0.94
N MET A 285 21.62 -17.69 -1.91
CA MET A 285 20.16 -17.77 -1.90
C MET A 285 19.73 -19.18 -2.27
N GLU A 286 19.28 -19.97 -1.31
CA GLU A 286 18.77 -21.32 -1.51
C GLU A 286 17.34 -21.43 -0.99
N HIS A 287 16.43 -22.03 -1.78
CA HIS A 287 15.00 -22.13 -1.44
C HIS A 287 14.38 -20.79 -1.02
N VAL A 288 14.67 -19.73 -1.77
CA VAL A 288 14.09 -18.41 -1.57
C VAL A 288 12.93 -18.19 -2.55
N VAL A 289 11.85 -17.60 -2.08
CA VAL A 289 10.75 -17.09 -2.91
C VAL A 289 10.68 -15.57 -2.75
N LEU A 290 10.97 -14.82 -3.82
CA LEU A 290 10.89 -13.36 -3.84
C LEU A 290 9.79 -12.92 -4.81
N SER A 291 8.84 -12.14 -4.32
CA SER A 291 7.71 -11.65 -5.12
C SER A 291 7.40 -10.17 -4.92
N GLN A 292 6.74 -9.57 -5.91
CA GLN A 292 6.12 -8.23 -5.86
C GLN A 292 7.08 -7.04 -5.70
N ALA A 293 8.38 -7.24 -5.87
CA ALA A 293 9.35 -6.14 -5.84
C ALA A 293 9.29 -5.29 -7.12
N THR A 294 9.72 -4.02 -7.07
CA THR A 294 9.89 -3.20 -8.29
C THR A 294 10.90 -3.81 -9.26
N VAL A 295 12.08 -4.17 -8.75
CA VAL A 295 13.05 -5.10 -9.39
C VAL A 295 13.31 -6.18 -8.35
N GLY A 296 13.27 -7.46 -8.72
CA GLY A 296 13.42 -8.56 -7.76
C GLY A 296 14.78 -8.54 -7.08
N LEU A 297 15.80 -8.89 -7.85
CA LEU A 297 17.19 -8.92 -7.42
C LEU A 297 18.05 -8.16 -8.41
N TRP A 298 18.84 -7.21 -7.93
CA TRP A 298 19.83 -6.50 -8.73
C TRP A 298 21.22 -6.86 -8.24
N VAL A 299 22.01 -7.51 -9.09
CA VAL A 299 23.44 -7.75 -8.88
C VAL A 299 24.25 -6.74 -9.67
N ASP A 300 24.89 -5.80 -8.97
CA ASP A 300 25.78 -4.80 -9.57
C ASP A 300 27.22 -5.13 -9.22
N SER A 301 27.97 -5.59 -10.23
CA SER A 301 29.38 -5.93 -10.10
C SER A 301 29.63 -7.09 -9.10
N VAL A 302 30.89 -7.28 -8.69
CA VAL A 302 31.30 -8.28 -7.70
C VAL A 302 32.35 -7.68 -6.77
N GLY A 303 32.32 -8.09 -5.51
CA GLY A 303 33.28 -7.64 -4.52
C GLY A 303 34.72 -8.08 -4.84
N VAL A 304 35.69 -7.33 -4.32
CA VAL A 304 37.11 -7.66 -4.52
C VAL A 304 37.39 -9.03 -3.91
N SER A 305 38.14 -9.86 -4.64
CA SER A 305 38.53 -11.22 -4.23
C SER A 305 37.40 -12.26 -4.19
N ALA A 306 36.16 -11.89 -4.55
CA ALA A 306 35.06 -12.84 -4.70
C ALA A 306 34.99 -13.37 -6.14
N ASP A 307 34.79 -14.68 -6.29
CA ASP A 307 34.56 -15.27 -7.62
C ASP A 307 33.17 -14.91 -8.17
N TYR A 308 32.16 -14.85 -7.28
CA TYR A 308 30.78 -14.50 -7.58
C TYR A 308 30.21 -13.57 -6.50
N ALA A 309 29.30 -12.69 -6.91
CA ALA A 309 28.49 -11.89 -6.00
C ALA A 309 27.30 -12.71 -5.45
N LEU A 310 26.81 -13.68 -6.21
CA LEU A 310 25.64 -14.50 -5.89
C LEU A 310 25.78 -15.94 -6.39
N ASP A 311 25.57 -16.91 -5.49
CA ASP A 311 25.20 -18.30 -5.82
C ASP A 311 23.73 -18.53 -5.42
N MET A 312 22.87 -18.84 -6.39
CA MET A 312 21.43 -18.97 -6.19
C MET A 312 20.93 -20.35 -6.63
N ARG A 313 20.19 -21.05 -5.78
CA ARG A 313 19.70 -22.40 -6.06
C ARG A 313 18.26 -22.62 -5.62
N ASN A 314 17.54 -23.46 -6.37
CA ASN A 314 16.20 -23.94 -5.98
C ASN A 314 15.22 -22.82 -5.59
N SER A 315 15.35 -21.66 -6.21
CA SER A 315 14.68 -20.43 -5.78
C SER A 315 13.79 -19.84 -6.87
N VAL A 316 12.83 -19.02 -6.45
CA VAL A 316 11.83 -18.41 -7.31
C VAL A 316 11.88 -16.89 -7.15
N ILE A 317 12.00 -16.17 -8.27
CA ILE A 317 11.74 -14.72 -8.33
C ILE A 317 10.57 -14.50 -9.28
N THR A 318 9.50 -13.87 -8.80
CA THR A 318 8.27 -13.73 -9.59
C THR A 318 7.58 -12.40 -9.35
N GLN A 319 6.67 -12.01 -10.24
CA GLN A 319 5.80 -10.83 -10.03
C GLN A 319 6.58 -9.53 -9.78
N ALA A 320 7.73 -9.34 -10.42
CA ALA A 320 8.45 -8.08 -10.35
C ALA A 320 7.80 -7.03 -11.27
N GLU A 321 7.66 -5.79 -10.83
CA GLU A 321 7.06 -4.71 -11.64
C GLU A 321 7.86 -4.47 -12.93
N SER A 322 9.18 -4.47 -12.81
CA SER A 322 10.11 -4.24 -13.91
C SER A 322 10.90 -5.49 -14.25
N ILE A 323 11.97 -5.80 -13.51
CA ILE A 323 12.89 -6.88 -13.85
C ILE A 323 12.97 -7.88 -12.70
N GLY A 324 12.90 -9.18 -13.02
CA GLY A 324 13.08 -10.25 -12.03
C GLY A 324 14.53 -10.28 -11.50
N LEU A 325 15.47 -10.67 -12.36
CA LEU A 325 16.90 -10.66 -12.08
C LEU A 325 17.62 -9.68 -13.01
N LEU A 326 18.16 -8.61 -12.44
CA LEU A 326 19.00 -7.63 -13.12
C LEU A 326 20.46 -7.89 -12.77
N SER A 327 21.33 -8.01 -13.78
CA SER A 327 22.78 -8.01 -13.60
C SER A 327 23.40 -6.89 -14.41
N GLN A 328 24.29 -6.13 -13.78
CA GLN A 328 25.14 -5.13 -14.42
C GLN A 328 26.58 -5.41 -14.02
N SER A 329 27.38 -5.97 -14.94
CA SER A 329 28.75 -6.45 -14.65
C SER A 329 28.85 -7.50 -13.54
N GLY A 330 27.73 -8.08 -13.10
CA GLY A 330 27.67 -8.99 -11.96
C GLY A 330 28.18 -10.39 -12.28
N HIS A 331 28.71 -11.08 -11.27
CA HIS A 331 29.08 -12.49 -11.35
C HIS A 331 28.04 -13.33 -10.61
N ILE A 332 27.28 -14.14 -11.34
CA ILE A 332 26.15 -14.93 -10.80
C ILE A 332 26.29 -16.38 -11.23
N ARG A 333 26.15 -17.29 -10.27
CA ARG A 333 25.89 -18.71 -10.52
C ARG A 333 24.47 -19.05 -10.09
N GLY A 334 23.73 -19.73 -10.97
CA GLY A 334 22.36 -20.16 -10.72
C GLY A 334 22.16 -21.63 -11.07
N PHE A 335 21.44 -22.36 -10.21
CA PHE A 335 21.04 -23.73 -10.46
C PHE A 335 19.57 -23.98 -10.08
N ASN A 336 18.76 -24.49 -11.01
CA ASN A 336 17.36 -24.88 -10.75
C ASN A 336 16.50 -23.73 -10.20
N ASN A 337 16.56 -22.55 -10.84
CA ASN A 337 15.78 -21.38 -10.43
C ASN A 337 14.64 -21.07 -11.41
N LEU A 338 13.58 -20.42 -10.92
CA LEU A 338 12.48 -19.91 -11.73
C LEU A 338 12.42 -18.39 -11.65
N PHE A 339 12.43 -17.72 -12.80
CA PHE A 339 12.17 -16.30 -12.93
C PHE A 339 10.92 -16.10 -13.79
N SER A 340 9.87 -15.52 -13.23
CA SER A 340 8.57 -15.48 -13.92
C SER A 340 7.78 -14.19 -13.73
N ASN A 341 6.83 -13.97 -14.63
CA ASN A 341 5.80 -12.93 -14.54
C ASN A 341 6.35 -11.53 -14.16
N CYS A 342 7.35 -11.04 -14.88
CA CYS A 342 7.95 -9.71 -14.63
C CYS A 342 7.50 -8.71 -15.69
N GLY A 343 7.25 -7.44 -15.34
CA GLY A 343 6.65 -6.49 -16.30
C GLY A 343 7.52 -6.17 -17.54
N GLN A 344 8.84 -6.07 -17.39
CA GLN A 344 9.77 -5.87 -18.50
C GLN A 344 10.48 -7.18 -18.89
N ALA A 345 11.36 -7.69 -18.03
CA ALA A 345 12.15 -8.90 -18.31
C ALA A 345 12.27 -9.77 -17.06
N CYS A 346 12.24 -11.10 -17.22
CA CYS A 346 12.51 -12.01 -16.11
C CYS A 346 14.02 -12.08 -15.81
N GLY A 347 14.86 -11.91 -16.83
CA GLY A 347 16.30 -11.76 -16.69
C GLY A 347 16.81 -10.63 -17.59
N TYR A 348 17.64 -9.75 -17.05
CA TYR A 348 18.28 -8.68 -17.79
C TYR A 348 19.76 -8.59 -17.40
N PHE A 349 20.64 -9.04 -18.28
CA PHE A 349 22.08 -9.05 -18.04
C PHE A 349 22.74 -8.07 -19.00
N ALA A 350 23.36 -7.02 -18.47
CA ALA A 350 23.97 -5.95 -19.23
C ALA A 350 25.35 -5.57 -18.69
N LEU A 351 26.11 -4.80 -19.47
CA LEU A 351 27.45 -4.32 -19.10
C LEU A 351 28.47 -5.45 -18.85
N GLY A 352 28.22 -6.65 -19.36
CA GLY A 352 29.09 -7.81 -19.19
C GLY A 352 28.90 -8.52 -17.85
N GLY A 353 29.99 -9.08 -17.31
CA GLY A 353 29.98 -9.94 -16.12
C GLY A 353 30.08 -11.42 -16.44
N LYS A 354 29.84 -12.27 -15.44
CA LYS A 354 29.95 -13.73 -15.54
C LYS A 354 28.67 -14.38 -15.07
N ILE A 355 27.84 -14.85 -16.01
CA ILE A 355 26.53 -15.44 -15.72
C ILE A 355 26.53 -16.93 -16.09
N GLU A 356 26.40 -17.78 -15.09
CA GLU A 356 26.25 -19.24 -15.24
C GLU A 356 24.85 -19.63 -14.74
N MET A 357 23.98 -20.14 -15.61
CA MET A 357 22.61 -20.54 -15.25
C MET A 357 22.34 -21.97 -15.75
N HIS A 358 22.20 -22.92 -14.83
CA HIS A 358 21.94 -24.33 -15.13
C HIS A 358 20.54 -24.72 -14.66
N LEU A 359 19.77 -25.38 -15.52
CA LEU A 359 18.40 -25.83 -15.18
C LEU A 359 17.48 -24.69 -14.71
N SER A 360 17.79 -23.44 -15.05
CA SER A 360 16.98 -22.28 -14.68
C SER A 360 15.99 -21.93 -15.80
N THR A 361 14.79 -21.53 -15.40
CA THR A 361 13.69 -21.19 -16.31
C THR A 361 13.39 -19.69 -16.22
N PHE A 362 13.32 -19.01 -17.37
CA PHE A 362 12.83 -17.64 -17.49
C PHE A 362 11.51 -17.68 -18.29
N ALA A 363 10.38 -17.46 -17.61
CA ALA A 363 9.06 -17.67 -18.18
C ALA A 363 8.12 -16.50 -17.84
N ASN A 364 7.85 -15.66 -18.83
CA ASN A 364 7.01 -14.48 -18.63
C ASN A 364 5.62 -14.67 -19.24
N TYR A 365 4.64 -14.92 -18.38
CA TYR A 365 3.22 -15.04 -18.75
C TYR A 365 2.39 -13.89 -18.16
N ALA A 366 3.04 -12.84 -17.64
CA ALA A 366 2.34 -11.75 -16.98
C ALA A 366 1.37 -11.06 -17.94
N SER A 367 0.12 -10.91 -17.49
CA SER A 367 -0.88 -10.01 -18.08
C SER A 367 -0.97 -8.69 -17.33
N THR A 368 -0.02 -8.41 -16.42
CA THR A 368 0.04 -7.21 -15.60
C THR A 368 0.37 -6.01 -16.48
N GLY A 369 -0.67 -5.41 -17.07
CA GLY A 369 -0.58 -4.29 -17.99
C GLY A 369 -1.49 -4.49 -19.21
N SER A 370 -2.25 -3.47 -19.57
CA SER A 370 -3.24 -3.48 -20.67
C SER A 370 -2.64 -3.48 -22.09
N GLY A 371 -1.40 -3.97 -22.27
CA GLY A 371 -0.64 -3.80 -23.51
C GLY A 371 0.07 -5.06 -24.00
N LEU A 372 0.43 -5.05 -25.29
CA LEU A 372 1.35 -6.02 -25.87
C LEU A 372 2.74 -5.85 -25.25
N ARG A 373 3.34 -6.95 -24.81
CA ARG A 373 4.69 -6.95 -24.23
C ARG A 373 5.72 -6.37 -25.21
N GLN A 374 6.54 -5.44 -24.73
CA GLN A 374 7.55 -4.74 -25.54
C GLN A 374 9.00 -5.19 -25.27
N PHE A 375 9.26 -5.89 -24.17
CA PHE A 375 10.61 -6.28 -23.74
C PHE A 375 10.84 -7.79 -23.88
N PRO A 376 12.08 -8.27 -24.12
CA PRO A 376 12.41 -9.69 -24.15
C PRO A 376 12.28 -10.34 -22.75
N THR A 377 12.11 -11.66 -22.71
CA THR A 377 11.92 -12.40 -21.44
C THR A 377 13.26 -12.50 -20.72
N LEU A 378 14.29 -12.71 -21.53
CA LEU A 378 15.68 -12.72 -21.15
C LEU A 378 16.41 -11.78 -22.10
N TYR A 379 17.05 -10.76 -21.56
CA TYR A 379 17.97 -9.87 -22.27
C TYR A 379 19.40 -10.19 -21.83
N VAL A 380 20.32 -10.31 -22.78
CA VAL A 380 21.73 -10.56 -22.51
C VAL A 380 22.56 -9.65 -23.39
N ASN A 381 23.48 -8.95 -22.76
CA ASN A 381 24.33 -7.98 -23.40
C ASN A 381 25.67 -7.79 -22.67
N ASP A 382 26.75 -7.62 -23.44
CA ASP A 382 28.12 -7.36 -23.00
C ASP A 382 28.62 -5.93 -23.27
N TRP A 383 27.84 -5.06 -23.94
CA TRP A 383 28.17 -3.65 -24.18
C TRP A 383 27.69 -2.68 -23.11
#